data_AF-A0A8X7RMH1-F1
#
_entry.id   AF-A0A8X7RMH1-F1
#
_cell.length_a   1.000
_cell.length_b   1.000
_cell.length_c   1.000
_cell.angle_alpha   90.00
_cell.angle_beta   90.00
_cell.angle_gamma   90.00
#
_symmetry.space_group_name_H-M   'P 1'
#
loop_
_entity.id
_entity.type
_entity.pdbx_description
1 polymer ?
#
loop_
_entity_poly.entity_id
_entity_poly.type
_entity_poly.pdbx_seq_one_letter_code
_entity_poly.pdbx_strand_id
1 'polypeptide(L)'
;MALTKICLILFLCLLGFYSKTVKAQNCGCTSGLCCSQYGYCGTGPDYCGSGCRSGPCTGTQGGNLGTIVSQAFFNNIINRADNGCAGKRFYTRDSFISAANTFPNFANSVTRREIATMFAHFTQEVGYFCYIEEINGASRNYCDDKNFPQYQCAPGKTYYGRGPIQLSWNYNYAQCGQSLGQDLLRQPELVSSNPTLAFRTALWFWVNNVRPVLNQGFGATIRAINGDLECNGRSPDKVNARISYYRDYCGQLGVDPGPNLSC
;
A
#
# COMPACT_ATOMS: atom_id res chain seq x y z
N MET A 1 11.27 7.98 75.77
CA MET A 1 10.85 7.27 74.54
C MET A 1 10.94 8.23 73.36
N ALA A 2 12.13 8.40 72.79
CA ALA A 2 12.36 9.34 71.69
C ALA A 2 13.62 8.93 70.92
N LEU A 3 13.62 7.77 70.27
CA LEU A 3 14.73 7.41 69.36
C LEU A 3 14.34 6.45 68.22
N THR A 4 13.05 6.29 67.91
CA THR A 4 12.59 5.35 66.86
C THR A 4 11.76 6.00 65.75
N LYS A 5 11.55 7.33 65.75
CA LYS A 5 10.77 8.04 64.71
C LYS A 5 11.58 8.90 63.74
N ILE A 6 12.91 8.76 63.71
CA ILE A 6 13.76 9.54 62.79
C ILE A 6 14.18 8.72 61.55
N CYS A 7 14.04 7.39 61.58
CA CYS A 7 14.54 6.55 60.47
C CYS A 7 13.54 6.33 59.32
N LEU A 8 12.24 6.63 59.48
CA LEU A 8 11.25 6.38 58.42
C LEU A 8 11.01 7.56 57.48
N ILE A 9 11.41 8.78 57.85
CA ILE A 9 11.20 9.98 57.01
C ILE A 9 12.37 10.18 56.04
N LEU A 10 13.55 9.63 56.33
CA LEU A 10 14.72 9.69 55.44
C LEU A 10 14.71 8.64 54.32
N PHE A 11 13.89 7.59 54.41
CA PHE A 11 13.79 6.58 53.34
C PHE A 11 12.76 6.93 52.26
N LEU A 12 11.82 7.84 52.55
CA LEU A 12 10.81 8.32 51.59
C LEU A 12 11.27 9.54 50.77
N CYS A 13 12.41 10.16 51.09
CA CYS A 13 12.96 11.29 50.34
C CYS A 13 14.00 10.90 49.25
N LEU A 14 14.32 9.62 49.07
CA LEU A 14 15.26 9.15 48.04
C LEU A 14 14.61 8.50 46.80
N LEU A 15 13.27 8.49 46.70
CA LEU A 15 12.54 8.02 45.52
C LEU A 15 11.76 9.12 44.79
N GLY A 16 11.81 10.36 45.29
CA GLY A 16 11.34 11.53 44.55
C GLY A 16 12.46 12.07 43.68
N PHE A 17 12.18 12.33 42.40
CA PHE A 17 13.10 12.89 41.38
C PHE A 17 13.95 11.88 40.57
N TYR A 18 13.32 10.84 40.03
CA TYR A 18 13.68 10.36 38.68
C TYR A 18 12.48 10.32 37.73
N SER A 19 11.59 11.31 37.85
CA SER A 19 10.75 11.67 36.71
C SER A 19 11.62 12.48 35.75
N LYS A 20 12.40 11.80 34.91
CA LYS A 20 12.82 12.42 33.65
C LYS A 20 11.52 12.78 32.94
N THR A 21 11.18 14.06 32.94
CA THR A 21 10.23 14.62 32.00
C THR A 21 10.83 14.36 30.63
N VAL A 22 10.44 13.24 30.02
CA VAL A 22 10.76 12.94 28.63
C VAL A 22 9.94 13.90 27.80
N LYS A 23 10.45 15.13 27.64
CA LYS A 23 9.97 16.02 26.59
C LYS A 23 10.33 15.31 25.29
N ALA A 24 9.34 14.73 24.62
CA ALA A 24 9.45 14.37 23.23
C ALA A 24 9.69 15.68 22.48
N GLN A 25 10.94 15.93 22.10
CA GLN A 25 11.33 17.17 21.43
C GLN A 25 11.18 16.97 19.93
N ASN A 26 10.67 18.01 19.28
CA ASN A 26 10.24 18.00 17.89
C ASN A 26 11.42 17.67 16.96
N CYS A 27 11.21 16.88 15.90
CA CYS A 27 12.27 16.51 14.96
C CYS A 27 12.74 17.76 14.18
N GLY A 28 13.86 18.36 14.61
CA GLY A 28 14.51 19.52 13.99
C GLY A 28 16.01 19.31 13.88
N CYS A 29 16.42 18.11 13.46
CA CYS A 29 17.81 17.69 13.49
C CYS A 29 18.66 18.40 12.44
N THR A 30 19.90 18.74 12.81
CA THR A 30 20.93 19.22 11.89
C THR A 30 21.19 18.21 10.78
N SER A 31 21.55 18.71 9.58
CA SER A 31 21.89 17.87 8.42
C SER A 31 22.90 16.77 8.80
N GLY A 32 22.60 15.53 8.43
CA GLY A 32 23.42 14.35 8.74
C GLY A 32 23.03 13.61 10.04
N LEU A 33 22.11 14.11 10.85
CA LEU A 33 21.60 13.43 12.05
C LEU A 33 20.21 12.83 11.84
N CYS A 34 19.98 11.66 12.44
CA CYS A 34 18.69 10.96 12.45
C CYS A 34 17.82 11.44 13.61
N CYS A 35 16.51 11.59 13.39
CA CYS A 35 15.54 11.74 14.46
C CYS A 35 15.02 10.36 14.88
N SER A 36 15.27 9.95 16.11
CA SER A 36 14.82 8.66 16.65
C SER A 36 13.31 8.57 16.78
N GLN A 37 12.81 7.36 17.06
CA GLN A 37 11.40 7.11 17.34
C GLN A 37 10.86 7.88 18.55
N TYR A 38 11.72 8.47 19.37
CA TYR A 38 11.37 9.25 20.55
C TYR A 38 11.56 10.76 20.36
N GLY A 39 11.97 11.21 19.16
CA GLY A 39 12.20 12.62 18.86
C GLY A 39 13.60 13.13 19.23
N TYR A 40 14.60 12.25 19.33
CA TYR A 40 15.98 12.65 19.65
C TYR A 40 16.87 12.61 18.42
N CYS A 41 17.72 13.62 18.26
CA CYS A 41 18.67 13.69 17.16
C CYS A 41 19.97 12.94 17.49
N GLY A 42 20.47 12.13 16.56
CA GLY A 42 21.76 11.44 16.74
C GLY A 42 22.15 10.56 15.56
N THR A 43 23.26 9.85 15.72
CA THR A 43 23.77 8.88 14.73
C THR A 43 23.80 7.48 15.33
N GLY A 44 23.82 6.45 14.49
CA GLY A 44 23.90 5.05 14.92
C GLY A 44 22.52 4.42 15.16
N PRO A 45 22.47 3.10 15.45
CA PRO A 45 21.23 2.31 15.38
C PRO A 45 20.10 2.76 16.31
N ASP A 46 20.40 3.36 17.46
CA ASP A 46 19.36 3.83 18.39
C ASP A 46 18.60 5.06 17.90
N TYR A 47 19.24 5.83 17.00
CA TYR A 47 18.67 7.06 16.42
C TYR A 47 18.24 6.85 14.98
N CYS A 48 19.10 6.19 14.22
CA CYS A 48 18.94 5.93 12.80
C CYS A 48 18.24 4.60 12.52
N GLY A 49 18.16 3.68 13.49
CA GLY A 49 17.55 2.37 13.28
C GLY A 49 16.04 2.35 13.33
N SER A 50 15.48 1.29 13.90
CA SER A 50 14.04 1.04 13.90
C SER A 50 13.26 2.20 14.52
N GLY A 51 12.25 2.68 13.79
CA GLY A 51 11.37 3.77 14.21
C GLY A 51 11.95 5.18 14.02
N CYS A 52 13.11 5.32 13.37
CA CYS A 52 13.64 6.62 12.97
C CYS A 52 12.61 7.42 12.13
N ARG A 53 12.39 8.68 12.53
CA ARG A 53 11.34 9.59 12.02
C ARG A 53 11.82 10.48 10.87
N SER A 54 13.11 10.84 10.81
CA SER A 54 13.73 11.68 9.77
C SER A 54 15.26 11.61 9.80
N GLY A 55 15.97 12.12 8.77
CA GLY A 55 17.44 12.05 8.66
C GLY A 55 17.95 10.77 7.99
N PRO A 56 19.26 10.44 8.06
CA PRO A 56 19.86 9.29 7.38
C PRO A 56 19.61 7.97 8.12
N CYS A 57 18.33 7.62 8.34
CA CYS A 57 17.92 6.40 9.05
C CYS A 57 18.52 5.13 8.39
N THR A 58 19.23 4.33 9.19
CA THR A 58 19.87 3.04 8.87
C THR A 58 18.99 1.89 9.35
N GLY A 59 18.12 1.44 8.46
CA GLY A 59 16.99 0.57 8.78
C GLY A 59 15.83 1.12 7.99
N THR A 60 15.31 0.31 7.09
CA THR A 60 14.36 0.65 6.02
C THR A 60 13.47 1.85 6.37
N GLN A 61 13.66 2.94 5.64
CA GLN A 61 12.75 4.11 5.56
C GLN A 61 11.34 3.74 5.01
N GLY A 62 10.96 2.47 5.06
CA GLY A 62 9.59 1.99 5.00
C GLY A 62 9.16 1.69 6.43
N GLY A 63 8.19 2.42 6.96
CA GLY A 63 7.50 1.95 8.16
C GLY A 63 7.06 0.51 7.93
N ASN A 64 7.08 -0.34 8.96
CA ASN A 64 6.54 -1.70 8.88
C ASN A 64 5.24 -1.63 8.08
N LEU A 65 5.12 -2.41 6.99
CA LEU A 65 3.99 -2.35 6.07
C LEU A 65 2.65 -2.36 6.82
N GLY A 66 2.56 -3.13 7.91
CA GLY A 66 1.37 -3.20 8.76
C GLY A 66 1.09 -1.92 9.55
N THR A 67 2.10 -1.10 9.83
CA THR A 67 1.95 0.24 10.42
C THR A 67 1.52 1.27 9.38
N ILE A 68 2.04 1.20 8.15
CA ILE A 68 1.61 2.10 7.06
C ILE A 68 0.16 1.79 6.68
N VAL A 69 -0.12 0.55 6.32
CA VAL A 69 -1.48 0.07 6.06
C VAL A 69 -2.06 -0.41 7.38
N SER A 70 -2.41 0.53 8.25
CA SER A 70 -3.10 0.24 9.51
C SER A 70 -4.53 -0.27 9.27
N GLN A 71 -5.13 -0.92 10.27
CA GLN A 71 -6.55 -1.30 10.18
C GLN A 71 -7.45 -0.08 9.97
N ALA A 72 -7.13 1.03 10.63
CA ALA A 72 -7.88 2.28 10.48
C ALA A 72 -7.80 2.83 9.05
N PHE A 73 -6.61 2.88 8.45
CA PHE A 73 -6.44 3.32 7.06
C PHE A 73 -7.23 2.44 6.08
N PHE A 74 -7.12 1.12 6.21
CA PHE A 74 -7.87 0.20 5.34
C PHE A 74 -9.40 0.36 5.53
N ASN A 75 -9.86 0.45 6.78
CA ASN A 75 -11.28 0.65 7.12
C ASN A 75 -11.83 1.97 6.57
N ASN A 76 -11.05 3.06 6.62
CA ASN A 76 -11.45 4.37 6.08
C ASN A 76 -11.72 4.34 4.57
N ILE A 77 -11.13 3.38 3.86
CA ILE A 77 -11.35 3.16 2.42
C ILE A 77 -12.56 2.27 2.21
N ILE A 78 -12.53 1.04 2.74
CA ILE A 78 -13.56 0.02 2.44
C ILE A 78 -14.93 0.37 3.02
N ASN A 79 -14.99 1.21 4.06
CA ASN A 79 -16.26 1.68 4.61
C ASN A 79 -16.96 2.74 3.75
N ARG A 80 -16.27 3.29 2.73
CA ARG A 80 -16.92 4.17 1.74
C ARG A 80 -17.73 3.40 0.71
N ALA A 81 -17.49 2.10 0.55
CA ALA A 81 -18.32 1.25 -0.30
C ALA A 81 -19.66 0.93 0.38
N ASP A 82 -20.70 0.86 -0.44
CA ASP A 82 -22.06 0.49 -0.02
C ASP A 82 -22.08 -0.84 0.73
N ASN A 83 -22.98 -0.98 1.70
CA ASN A 83 -23.06 -2.17 2.55
C ASN A 83 -23.33 -3.47 1.78
N GLY A 84 -23.97 -3.39 0.62
CA GLY A 84 -24.25 -4.54 -0.25
C GLY A 84 -23.07 -5.01 -1.10
N CYS A 85 -21.97 -4.26 -1.15
CA CYS A 85 -20.83 -4.57 -1.99
C CYS A 85 -20.20 -5.91 -1.65
N ALA A 86 -20.07 -6.79 -2.65
CA ALA A 86 -19.47 -8.12 -2.48
C ALA A 86 -18.04 -8.04 -1.94
N GLY A 87 -17.26 -7.06 -2.41
CA GLY A 87 -15.87 -6.87 -2.01
C GLY A 87 -15.65 -6.57 -0.52
N LYS A 88 -16.66 -6.07 0.21
CA LYS A 88 -16.57 -5.86 1.67
C LYS A 88 -16.39 -7.16 2.46
N ARG A 89 -16.81 -8.30 1.89
CA ARG A 89 -16.63 -9.64 2.48
C ARG A 89 -15.43 -10.40 1.93
N PHE A 90 -14.73 -9.81 0.95
CA PHE A 90 -13.63 -10.45 0.24
C PHE A 90 -12.30 -9.78 0.58
N TYR A 91 -12.19 -8.47 0.40
CA TYR A 91 -10.96 -7.74 0.62
C TYR A 91 -10.76 -7.44 2.11
N THR A 92 -9.66 -7.95 2.66
CA THR A 92 -9.24 -7.64 4.03
C THR A 92 -7.84 -7.06 4.04
N ARG A 93 -7.55 -6.28 5.08
CA ARG A 93 -6.19 -5.80 5.35
C ARG A 93 -5.22 -6.96 5.45
N ASP A 94 -5.58 -8.04 6.15
CA ASP A 94 -4.69 -9.17 6.39
C ASP A 94 -4.37 -9.94 5.11
N SER A 95 -5.32 -10.04 4.18
CA SER A 95 -5.06 -10.57 2.84
C SER A 95 -4.06 -9.70 2.06
N PHE A 96 -4.16 -8.37 2.15
CA PHE A 96 -3.17 -7.48 1.54
C PHE A 96 -1.78 -7.63 2.17
N ILE A 97 -1.69 -7.62 3.51
CA ILE A 97 -0.41 -7.79 4.22
C ILE A 97 0.22 -9.14 3.89
N SER A 98 -0.58 -10.21 3.91
CA SER A 98 -0.13 -11.56 3.57
C SER A 98 0.40 -11.63 2.13
N ALA A 99 -0.30 -11.01 1.18
CA ALA A 99 0.13 -10.93 -0.21
C ALA A 99 1.43 -10.14 -0.35
N ALA A 100 1.51 -8.95 0.24
CA ALA A 100 2.69 -8.07 0.17
C ALA A 100 3.94 -8.71 0.76
N ASN A 101 3.81 -9.51 1.83
CA ASN A 101 4.93 -10.25 2.40
C ASN A 101 5.52 -11.31 1.45
N THR A 102 4.80 -11.72 0.40
CA THR A 102 5.36 -12.57 -0.68
C THR A 102 6.20 -11.79 -1.70
N PHE A 103 6.25 -10.45 -1.60
CA PHE A 103 7.08 -9.56 -2.39
C PHE A 103 8.06 -8.80 -1.48
N PRO A 104 9.12 -9.45 -0.96
CA PRO A 104 9.97 -8.88 0.08
C PRO A 104 10.63 -7.56 -0.33
N ASN A 105 11.02 -7.41 -1.59
CA ASN A 105 11.57 -6.15 -2.09
C ASN A 105 10.54 -5.00 -2.05
N PHE A 106 9.26 -5.30 -2.23
CA PHE A 106 8.19 -4.32 -2.02
C PHE A 106 7.97 -4.08 -0.52
N ALA A 107 7.66 -5.13 0.25
CA ALA A 107 7.30 -5.01 1.66
C ALA A 107 8.37 -4.29 2.50
N ASN A 108 9.66 -4.50 2.20
CA ASN A 108 10.76 -3.91 2.95
C ASN A 108 11.04 -2.44 2.56
N SER A 109 10.70 -2.00 1.35
CA SER A 109 11.07 -0.66 0.86
C SER A 109 9.89 0.25 0.54
N VAL A 110 8.66 -0.24 0.72
CA VAL A 110 7.45 0.51 0.41
C VAL A 110 7.36 1.75 1.30
N THR A 111 6.96 2.86 0.68
CA THR A 111 6.78 4.15 1.37
C THR A 111 5.30 4.44 1.58
N ARG A 112 5.00 5.37 2.48
CA ARG A 112 3.62 5.89 2.66
C ARG A 112 3.05 6.45 1.35
N ARG A 113 3.88 7.13 0.56
CA ARG A 113 3.47 7.69 -0.74
C ARG A 113 3.17 6.59 -1.76
N GLU A 114 3.98 5.54 -1.80
CA GLU A 114 3.73 4.38 -2.68
C GLU A 114 2.43 3.67 -2.30
N ILE A 115 2.14 3.48 -1.01
CA ILE A 115 0.85 2.94 -0.54
C ILE A 115 -0.31 3.85 -0.93
N ALA A 116 -0.20 5.18 -0.71
CA ALA A 116 -1.24 6.13 -1.13
C ALA A 116 -1.51 6.05 -2.63
N THR A 117 -0.45 5.98 -3.44
CA THR A 117 -0.53 5.85 -4.90
C THR A 117 -1.24 4.56 -5.30
N MET A 118 -0.84 3.43 -4.70
CA MET A 118 -1.40 2.11 -4.99
C MET A 118 -2.88 2.02 -4.62
N PHE A 119 -3.24 2.41 -3.39
CA PHE A 119 -4.62 2.34 -2.94
C PHE A 119 -5.53 3.32 -3.69
N ALA A 120 -5.02 4.48 -4.14
CA ALA A 120 -5.79 5.41 -4.97
C ALA A 120 -6.19 4.76 -6.31
N HIS A 121 -5.28 4.04 -6.94
CA HIS A 121 -5.60 3.28 -8.15
C HIS A 121 -6.54 2.11 -7.85
N PHE A 122 -6.31 1.34 -6.79
CA PHE A 122 -7.26 0.27 -6.41
C PHE A 122 -8.67 0.82 -6.19
N THR A 123 -8.80 1.95 -5.50
CA THR A 123 -10.10 2.60 -5.31
C THR A 123 -10.77 2.97 -6.62
N GLN A 124 -10.01 3.47 -7.60
CA GLN A 124 -10.55 3.77 -8.93
C GLN A 124 -10.98 2.51 -9.69
N GLU A 125 -10.18 1.44 -9.64
CA GLU A 125 -10.47 0.21 -10.38
C GLU A 125 -11.65 -0.56 -9.81
N VAL A 126 -11.77 -0.63 -8.47
CA VAL A 126 -12.73 -1.51 -7.80
C VAL A 126 -13.78 -0.78 -6.95
N GLY A 127 -13.82 0.55 -7.03
CA GLY A 127 -14.84 1.37 -6.35
C GLY A 127 -14.79 1.21 -4.84
N TYR A 128 -13.72 1.65 -4.18
CA TYR A 128 -13.51 1.50 -2.73
C TYR A 128 -13.57 0.03 -2.26
N PHE A 129 -13.01 -0.89 -3.05
CA PHE A 129 -13.10 -2.34 -2.82
C PHE A 129 -14.53 -2.89 -2.85
N CYS A 130 -15.43 -2.28 -3.62
CA CYS A 130 -16.79 -2.81 -3.82
C CYS A 130 -16.81 -4.03 -4.74
N TYR A 131 -16.07 -3.95 -5.85
CA TYR A 131 -16.11 -4.93 -6.93
C TYR A 131 -14.90 -5.88 -6.90
N ILE A 132 -15.17 -7.18 -7.10
CA ILE A 132 -14.13 -8.21 -7.23
C ILE A 132 -13.83 -8.47 -8.70
N GLU A 133 -14.88 -8.42 -9.51
CA GLU A 133 -14.88 -8.69 -10.93
C GLU A 133 -15.43 -7.48 -11.70
N GLU A 134 -14.98 -7.30 -12.93
CA GLU A 134 -15.50 -6.32 -13.87
C GLU A 134 -17.01 -6.47 -14.02
N ILE A 135 -17.74 -5.35 -13.99
CA ILE A 135 -19.19 -5.34 -14.21
C ILE A 135 -19.48 -5.87 -15.62
N ASN A 136 -20.30 -6.92 -15.69
CA ASN A 136 -20.59 -7.68 -16.92
C ASN A 136 -19.36 -8.33 -17.58
N GLY A 137 -18.25 -8.52 -16.84
CA GLY A 137 -17.00 -9.06 -17.36
C GLY A 137 -17.15 -10.44 -18.01
N ALA A 138 -18.02 -11.31 -17.48
CA ALA A 138 -18.28 -12.64 -18.04
C ALA A 138 -18.80 -12.61 -19.50
N SER A 139 -19.34 -11.48 -19.97
CA SER A 139 -19.74 -11.28 -21.37
C SER A 139 -18.58 -10.90 -22.31
N ARG A 140 -17.37 -10.68 -21.77
CA ARG A 140 -16.19 -10.18 -22.48
C ARG A 140 -15.05 -11.19 -22.35
N ASN A 141 -14.49 -11.62 -23.48
CA ASN A 141 -13.49 -12.69 -23.48
C ASN A 141 -12.09 -12.20 -23.05
N TYR A 142 -11.70 -10.98 -23.44
CA TYR A 142 -10.34 -10.44 -23.22
C TYR A 142 -9.25 -11.42 -23.65
N CYS A 143 -9.45 -12.01 -24.84
CA CYS A 143 -8.56 -12.99 -25.42
C CYS A 143 -7.87 -12.39 -26.64
N ASP A 144 -6.54 -12.37 -26.64
CA ASP A 144 -5.73 -11.90 -27.76
C ASP A 144 -4.71 -12.95 -28.20
N ASP A 145 -5.22 -14.07 -28.70
CA ASP A 145 -4.38 -15.15 -29.27
C ASP A 145 -3.64 -14.70 -30.53
N LYS A 146 -4.15 -13.67 -31.22
CA LYS A 146 -3.55 -13.15 -32.46
C LYS A 146 -2.21 -12.49 -32.17
N ASN A 147 -2.13 -11.63 -31.16
CA ASN A 147 -0.91 -10.91 -30.83
C ASN A 147 -0.06 -11.64 -29.79
N PHE A 148 -0.65 -12.55 -29.00
CA PHE A 148 0.04 -13.31 -27.96
C PHE A 148 -0.14 -14.83 -28.10
N PRO A 149 0.35 -15.44 -29.20
CA PRO A 149 0.16 -16.87 -29.48
C PRO A 149 0.81 -17.80 -28.46
N GLN A 150 1.77 -17.31 -27.66
CA GLN A 150 2.40 -18.06 -26.56
C GLN A 150 1.50 -18.17 -25.31
N TYR A 151 0.44 -17.37 -25.22
CA TYR A 151 -0.48 -17.31 -24.08
C TYR A 151 -1.91 -17.65 -24.54
N GLN A 152 -2.04 -18.74 -25.29
CA GLN A 152 -3.34 -19.14 -25.85
C GLN A 152 -4.42 -19.24 -24.78
N CYS A 153 -5.56 -18.64 -25.06
CA CYS A 153 -6.72 -18.68 -24.19
C CYS A 153 -7.16 -20.13 -23.94
N ALA A 154 -7.33 -20.47 -22.67
CA ALA A 154 -7.83 -21.77 -22.28
C ALA A 154 -9.30 -21.92 -22.68
N PRO A 155 -9.73 -23.09 -23.22
CA PRO A 155 -11.12 -23.31 -23.60
C PRO A 155 -12.11 -23.02 -22.47
N GLY A 156 -13.14 -22.24 -22.77
CA GLY A 156 -14.19 -21.87 -21.80
C GLY A 156 -13.76 -20.87 -20.72
N LYS A 157 -12.57 -20.27 -20.84
CA LYS A 157 -12.07 -19.26 -19.90
C LYS A 157 -12.12 -17.86 -20.50
N THR A 158 -12.29 -16.88 -19.62
CA THR A 158 -12.34 -15.45 -19.96
C THR A 158 -11.45 -14.65 -19.02
N TYR A 159 -10.82 -13.61 -19.55
CA TYR A 159 -9.76 -12.85 -18.89
C TYR A 159 -10.17 -11.39 -18.62
N TYR A 160 -11.45 -11.18 -18.32
CA TYR A 160 -11.96 -9.88 -17.86
C TYR A 160 -11.35 -9.47 -16.52
N GLY A 161 -11.52 -8.20 -16.16
CA GLY A 161 -10.93 -7.60 -14.97
C GLY A 161 -11.28 -8.33 -13.68
N ARG A 162 -10.26 -8.77 -12.93
CA ARG A 162 -10.44 -9.31 -11.56
C ARG A 162 -9.42 -8.73 -10.57
N GLY A 163 -9.85 -8.63 -9.32
CA GLY A 163 -9.02 -8.17 -8.20
C GLY A 163 -8.76 -6.66 -8.19
N PRO A 164 -7.90 -6.17 -7.27
CA PRO A 164 -7.72 -4.75 -6.97
C PRO A 164 -7.22 -3.88 -8.13
N ILE A 165 -6.47 -4.47 -9.07
CA ILE A 165 -5.96 -3.78 -10.27
C ILE A 165 -6.78 -4.12 -11.53
N GLN A 166 -7.86 -4.89 -11.39
CA GLN A 166 -8.64 -5.42 -12.51
C GLN A 166 -7.75 -6.08 -13.57
N LEU A 167 -6.92 -7.04 -13.15
CA LEU A 167 -6.03 -7.80 -14.05
C LEU A 167 -6.87 -8.33 -15.21
N SER A 168 -6.48 -7.98 -16.43
CA SER A 168 -7.24 -8.26 -17.65
C SER A 168 -6.32 -8.78 -18.74
N TRP A 169 -6.87 -9.51 -19.70
CA TRP A 169 -6.19 -10.15 -20.84
C TRP A 169 -5.40 -11.42 -20.54
N ASN A 170 -5.52 -12.41 -21.44
CA ASN A 170 -4.85 -13.72 -21.38
C ASN A 170 -3.34 -13.62 -21.11
N TYR A 171 -2.64 -12.71 -21.78
CA TYR A 171 -1.20 -12.55 -21.63
C TYR A 171 -0.79 -12.06 -20.24
N ASN A 172 -1.60 -11.23 -19.58
CA ASN A 172 -1.33 -10.77 -18.22
C ASN A 172 -1.61 -11.89 -17.20
N TYR A 173 -2.72 -12.62 -17.38
CA TYR A 173 -3.02 -13.79 -16.56
C TYR A 173 -1.93 -14.86 -16.65
N ALA A 174 -1.43 -15.16 -17.85
CA ALA A 174 -0.35 -16.12 -18.05
C ALA A 174 0.95 -15.70 -17.36
N GLN A 175 1.42 -14.48 -17.62
CA GLN A 175 2.67 -13.96 -17.05
C GLN A 175 2.60 -13.83 -15.51
N CYS A 176 1.49 -13.30 -15.00
CA CYS A 176 1.24 -13.21 -13.58
C CYS A 176 1.20 -14.59 -12.93
N GLY A 177 0.48 -15.54 -13.54
CA GLY A 177 0.37 -16.90 -13.05
C GLY A 177 1.73 -17.60 -12.97
N GLN A 178 2.51 -17.51 -14.05
CA GLN A 178 3.87 -18.06 -14.08
C GLN A 178 4.75 -17.47 -12.97
N SER A 179 4.72 -16.15 -12.78
CA SER A 179 5.50 -15.48 -11.73
C SER A 179 5.06 -15.87 -10.31
N LEU A 180 3.80 -16.22 -10.11
CA LEU A 180 3.23 -16.55 -8.80
C LEU A 180 3.19 -18.05 -8.51
N GLY A 181 3.57 -18.89 -9.47
CA GLY A 181 3.41 -20.34 -9.39
C GLY A 181 1.94 -20.77 -9.35
N GLN A 182 1.08 -20.12 -10.14
CA GLN A 182 -0.36 -20.37 -10.23
C GLN A 182 -0.77 -20.49 -11.70
N ASP A 183 -1.53 -21.51 -12.09
CA ASP A 183 -2.03 -21.63 -13.47
C ASP A 183 -3.26 -20.73 -13.70
N LEU A 184 -3.02 -19.41 -13.72
CA LEU A 184 -4.07 -18.41 -13.90
C LEU A 184 -4.59 -18.34 -15.34
N LEU A 185 -3.87 -18.92 -16.31
CA LEU A 185 -4.36 -19.01 -17.68
C LEU A 185 -5.50 -20.03 -17.79
N ARG A 186 -5.38 -21.19 -17.09
CA ARG A 186 -6.45 -22.20 -17.02
C ARG A 186 -7.42 -21.99 -15.88
N GLN A 187 -7.06 -21.22 -14.84
CA GLN A 187 -7.90 -20.97 -13.67
C GLN A 187 -7.96 -19.47 -13.32
N PRO A 188 -8.40 -18.59 -14.24
CA PRO A 188 -8.46 -17.14 -13.98
C PRO A 188 -9.41 -16.75 -12.83
N GLU A 189 -10.42 -17.56 -12.56
CA GLU A 189 -11.37 -17.39 -11.44
C GLU A 189 -10.73 -17.49 -10.05
N LEU A 190 -9.50 -18.01 -9.94
CA LEU A 190 -8.77 -18.01 -8.66
C LEU A 190 -8.52 -16.57 -8.15
N VAL A 191 -8.42 -15.60 -9.05
CA VAL A 191 -8.22 -14.18 -8.71
C VAL A 191 -9.47 -13.60 -8.03
N SER A 192 -10.67 -14.06 -8.35
CA SER A 192 -11.93 -13.58 -7.74
C SER A 192 -12.43 -14.45 -6.59
N SER A 193 -11.77 -15.58 -6.28
CA SER A 193 -12.15 -16.49 -5.20
C SER A 193 -11.16 -16.53 -4.03
N ASN A 194 -9.92 -16.07 -4.23
CA ASN A 194 -8.91 -16.01 -3.17
C ASN A 194 -8.41 -14.57 -2.98
N PRO A 195 -8.73 -13.90 -1.84
CA PRO A 195 -8.41 -12.49 -1.65
C PRO A 195 -6.91 -12.21 -1.53
N THR A 196 -6.13 -13.15 -0.96
CA THR A 196 -4.68 -13.03 -0.89
C THR A 196 -4.08 -13.13 -2.30
N LEU A 197 -4.56 -14.07 -3.13
CA LEU A 197 -4.13 -14.16 -4.53
C LEU A 197 -4.55 -12.93 -5.33
N ALA A 198 -5.73 -12.38 -5.12
CA ALA A 198 -6.18 -11.13 -5.74
C ALA A 198 -5.20 -9.97 -5.46
N PHE A 199 -4.74 -9.83 -4.21
CA PHE A 199 -3.71 -8.85 -3.89
C PHE A 199 -2.34 -9.21 -4.48
N ARG A 200 -1.98 -10.50 -4.55
CA ARG A 200 -0.72 -10.93 -5.20
C ARG A 200 -0.70 -10.58 -6.69
N THR A 201 -1.81 -10.71 -7.41
CA THR A 201 -1.87 -10.30 -8.82
C THR A 201 -1.75 -8.79 -8.98
N ALA A 202 -2.39 -8.02 -8.11
CA ALA A 202 -2.27 -6.56 -8.10
C ALA A 202 -0.84 -6.09 -7.78
N LEU A 203 -0.19 -6.72 -6.79
CA LEU A 203 1.21 -6.46 -6.44
C LEU A 203 2.17 -6.86 -7.56
N TRP A 204 1.93 -8.01 -8.21
CA TRP A 204 2.71 -8.40 -9.39
C TRP A 204 2.61 -7.34 -10.49
N PHE A 205 1.40 -6.88 -10.83
CA PHE A 205 1.25 -5.83 -11.83
C PHE A 205 1.97 -4.55 -11.40
N TRP A 206 1.81 -4.17 -10.13
CA TRP A 206 2.42 -2.97 -9.57
C TRP A 206 3.94 -2.97 -9.68
N VAL A 207 4.60 -4.02 -9.18
CA VAL A 207 6.07 -4.05 -9.13
C VAL A 207 6.70 -4.11 -10.52
N ASN A 208 6.00 -4.69 -11.50
CA ASN A 208 6.52 -4.83 -12.86
C ASN A 208 6.21 -3.62 -13.76
N ASN A 209 5.06 -2.96 -13.59
CA ASN A 209 4.59 -1.93 -14.54
C ASN A 209 4.50 -0.52 -13.94
N VAL A 210 4.18 -0.39 -12.66
CA VAL A 210 3.89 0.92 -12.03
C VAL A 210 5.04 1.42 -11.19
N ARG A 211 5.62 0.55 -10.36
CA ARG A 211 6.74 0.88 -9.48
C ARG A 211 7.94 1.50 -10.21
N PRO A 212 8.34 1.04 -11.42
CA PRO A 212 9.45 1.62 -12.16
C PRO A 212 9.28 3.10 -12.54
N VAL A 213 8.03 3.60 -12.58
CA VAL A 213 7.73 4.99 -12.97
C VAL A 213 7.31 5.89 -11.80
N LEU A 214 7.31 5.39 -10.56
CA LEU A 214 6.89 6.16 -9.38
C LEU A 214 7.66 7.47 -9.18
N ASN A 215 8.95 7.49 -9.54
CA ASN A 215 9.80 8.67 -9.42
C ASN A 215 9.42 9.79 -10.41
N GLN A 216 8.58 9.52 -11.41
CA GLN A 216 8.11 10.50 -12.39
C GLN A 216 6.85 11.25 -11.90
N GLY A 217 6.19 10.74 -10.85
CA GLY A 217 4.99 11.32 -10.24
C GLY A 217 3.71 10.50 -10.48
N PHE A 218 2.64 10.86 -9.80
CA PHE A 218 1.36 10.13 -9.84
C PHE A 218 0.72 10.09 -11.24
N GLY A 219 0.90 11.12 -12.06
CA GLY A 219 0.44 11.11 -13.45
C GLY A 219 1.09 10.01 -14.31
N ALA A 220 2.36 9.69 -14.05
CA ALA A 220 3.04 8.59 -14.74
C ALA A 220 2.49 7.22 -14.34
N THR A 221 2.02 7.05 -13.09
CA THR A 221 1.39 5.81 -12.64
C THR A 221 0.00 5.63 -13.23
N ILE A 222 -0.77 6.71 -13.43
CA ILE A 222 -2.01 6.66 -14.22
C ILE A 222 -1.71 6.18 -15.65
N ARG A 223 -0.68 6.75 -16.27
CA ARG A 223 -0.27 6.39 -17.63
C ARG A 223 0.14 4.92 -17.74
N ALA A 224 0.89 4.41 -16.76
CA ALA A 224 1.31 3.00 -16.72
C ALA A 224 0.15 2.02 -16.54
N ILE A 225 -0.94 2.43 -15.88
CA ILE A 225 -2.12 1.57 -15.66
C ILE A 225 -3.07 1.64 -16.85
N ASN A 226 -3.41 2.84 -17.32
CA ASN A 226 -4.47 3.03 -18.32
C ASN A 226 -4.28 4.26 -19.22
N GLY A 227 -3.04 4.57 -19.58
CA GLY A 227 -2.68 5.81 -20.28
C GLY A 227 -3.41 6.05 -21.59
N ASP A 228 -3.65 4.99 -22.36
CA ASP A 228 -4.30 5.07 -23.68
C ASP A 228 -5.79 5.42 -23.60
N LEU A 229 -6.42 5.20 -22.44
CA LEU A 229 -7.84 5.48 -22.20
C LEU A 229 -8.08 6.73 -21.36
N GLU A 230 -7.13 7.11 -20.49
CA GLU A 230 -7.35 8.16 -19.50
C GLU A 230 -6.55 9.44 -19.74
N CYS A 231 -5.28 9.31 -20.11
CA CYS A 231 -4.38 10.46 -20.22
C CYS A 231 -4.60 11.27 -21.50
N ASN A 232 -3.91 12.41 -21.59
CA ASN A 232 -3.91 13.34 -22.72
C ASN A 232 -5.32 13.86 -23.06
N GLY A 233 -6.12 14.12 -22.03
CA GLY A 233 -7.48 14.64 -22.15
C GLY A 233 -8.55 13.62 -22.54
N ARG A 234 -8.24 12.30 -22.57
CA ARG A 234 -9.21 11.27 -22.99
C ARG A 234 -10.29 10.98 -21.96
N SER A 235 -9.93 10.92 -20.67
CA SER A 235 -10.89 10.79 -19.58
C SER A 235 -10.52 11.69 -18.39
N PRO A 236 -10.66 13.03 -18.51
CA PRO A 236 -10.28 13.96 -17.44
C PRO A 236 -10.95 13.65 -16.10
N ASP A 237 -12.22 13.21 -16.12
CA ASP A 237 -12.95 12.87 -14.89
C ASP A 237 -12.33 11.69 -14.14
N LYS A 238 -11.86 10.66 -14.86
CA LYS A 238 -11.20 9.50 -14.24
C LYS A 238 -9.83 9.86 -13.69
N VAL A 239 -9.06 10.65 -14.43
CA VAL A 239 -7.76 11.18 -13.97
C VAL A 239 -7.95 12.01 -12.69
N ASN A 240 -8.94 12.91 -12.68
CA ASN A 240 -9.25 13.75 -11.52
C ASN A 240 -9.74 12.92 -10.32
N ALA A 241 -10.53 11.86 -10.55
CA ALA A 241 -10.95 10.94 -9.50
C ALA A 241 -9.76 10.23 -8.85
N ARG A 242 -8.83 9.67 -9.65
CA ARG A 242 -7.58 9.07 -9.16
C ARG A 242 -6.76 10.06 -8.32
N ILE A 243 -6.61 11.31 -8.80
CA ILE A 243 -5.88 12.37 -8.09
C ILE A 243 -6.56 12.69 -6.76
N SER A 244 -7.89 12.73 -6.73
CA SER A 244 -8.66 13.00 -5.52
C SER A 244 -8.43 11.91 -4.47
N TYR A 245 -8.50 10.62 -4.86
CA TYR A 245 -8.21 9.52 -3.95
C TYR A 245 -6.77 9.56 -3.44
N TYR A 246 -5.81 9.85 -4.34
CA TYR A 246 -4.41 9.95 -3.97
C TYR A 246 -4.14 11.04 -2.94
N ARG A 247 -4.70 12.24 -3.13
CA ARG A 247 -4.58 13.35 -2.17
C ARG A 247 -5.20 13.01 -0.82
N ASP A 248 -6.38 12.39 -0.81
CA ASP A 248 -7.02 11.91 0.42
C ASP A 248 -6.11 10.92 1.17
N TYR A 249 -5.59 9.91 0.48
CA TYR A 249 -4.76 8.87 1.11
C TYR A 249 -3.39 9.38 1.53
N CYS A 250 -2.80 10.31 0.79
CA CYS A 250 -1.63 11.08 1.22
C CYS A 250 -1.89 11.83 2.53
N GLY A 251 -3.06 12.49 2.64
CA GLY A 251 -3.49 13.17 3.87
C GLY A 251 -3.64 12.21 5.05
N GLN A 252 -4.31 11.08 4.86
CA GLN A 252 -4.48 10.05 5.90
C GLN A 252 -3.15 9.44 6.36
N LEU A 253 -2.17 9.33 5.46
CA LEU A 253 -0.84 8.79 5.76
C LEU A 253 0.19 9.86 6.15
N GLY A 254 -0.20 11.14 6.19
CA GLY A 254 0.68 12.25 6.57
C GLY A 254 1.90 12.39 5.65
N VAL A 255 1.72 12.26 4.34
CA VAL A 255 2.79 12.40 3.34
C VAL A 255 2.39 13.38 2.25
N ASP A 256 3.34 14.21 1.82
CA ASP A 256 3.13 15.15 0.72
C ASP A 256 2.89 14.39 -0.61
N PRO A 257 1.86 14.75 -1.42
CA PRO A 257 1.57 14.11 -2.70
C PRO A 257 2.67 14.27 -3.76
N GLY A 258 3.51 15.30 -3.65
CA GLY A 258 4.50 15.65 -4.65
C GLY A 258 3.89 16.31 -5.91
N PRO A 259 4.76 16.66 -6.87
CA PRO A 259 4.36 17.25 -8.16
C PRO A 259 3.85 16.19 -9.15
N ASN A 260 3.52 16.63 -10.37
CA ASN A 260 3.19 15.77 -11.53
C ASN A 260 2.04 14.79 -11.27
N LEU A 261 0.92 15.32 -10.77
CA LEU A 261 -0.23 14.49 -10.40
C LEU A 261 -1.10 14.06 -11.59
N SER A 262 -1.08 14.82 -12.68
CA SER A 262 -1.91 14.56 -13.85
C SER A 262 -1.12 13.95 -14.99
N CYS A 263 -1.85 13.25 -15.83
CA CYS A 263 -1.56 13.02 -17.23
C CYS A 263 -2.79 13.49 -18.03
#